data_AF-A0A349B8A1-F1
#
_entry.id   AF-A0A349B8A1-F1
#
_cell.length_a   1.000
_cell.length_b   1.000
_cell.length_c   1.000
_cell.angle_alpha   90.00
_cell.angle_beta   90.00
_cell.angle_gamma   90.00
#
_symmetry.space_group_name_H-M   'P 1'
#
loop_
_entity.id
_entity.type
_entity.pdbx_description
1 polymer ?
#
loop_
_entity_poly.entity_id
_entity_poly.type
_entity_poly.pdbx_seq_one_letter_code
_entity_poly.pdbx_strand_id
1 'polypeptide(L)' 'HRTGNDDPGPQARALTDLGSPALDWVALAKGFGVDAMQATTIEELRAGLERGLATEGPFLVEALI' A
#
# COMPACT_ATOMS: atom_id res chain seq x y z
N HIS A 1 18.27 26.50 -2.04
CA HIS A 1 18.96 26.28 -0.76
C HIS A 1 18.70 24.82 -0.35
N ARG A 2 19.69 23.94 -0.48
CA ARG A 2 19.59 22.54 -0.01
C ARG A 2 19.97 22.56 1.47
N THR A 3 19.00 22.67 2.36
CA THR A 3 19.25 22.45 3.78
C THR A 3 19.36 20.96 4.02
N GLY A 4 20.60 20.51 4.25
CA GLY A 4 20.84 19.30 5.01
C GLY A 4 20.20 19.48 6.39
N ASN A 5 19.41 18.50 6.79
CA ASN A 5 19.02 18.33 8.17
C ASN A 5 19.80 17.12 8.67
N ASP A 6 20.85 17.39 9.43
CA ASP A 6 21.61 16.39 10.16
C ASP A 6 20.66 15.67 11.12
N ASP A 7 20.48 14.37 10.87
CA ASP A 7 19.66 13.39 11.59
C ASP A 7 18.18 13.80 11.84
N PRO A 8 17.23 13.40 10.97
CA PRO A 8 15.82 13.61 11.25
C PRO A 8 15.43 12.92 12.56
N GLY A 9 14.87 13.69 13.50
CA GLY A 9 14.31 13.15 14.74
C GLY A 9 13.24 12.07 14.46
N PRO A 10 12.86 11.27 15.47
CA PRO A 10 12.02 10.07 15.30
C PRO A 10 10.74 10.30 14.48
N GLN A 11 10.12 11.47 14.62
CA GLN A 11 8.90 11.88 13.93
C GLN A 11 9.13 12.18 12.43
N ALA A 12 10.26 12.77 12.07
CA ALA A 12 10.61 13.03 10.67
C ALA A 12 11.02 11.74 9.95
N ARG A 13 11.62 10.78 10.67
CA ARG A 13 11.84 9.41 10.15
C ARG A 13 10.52 8.70 9.88
N ALA A 14 9.53 8.80 10.77
CA ALA A 14 8.18 8.25 10.56
C ALA A 14 7.44 8.84 9.34
N LEU A 15 7.79 10.04 8.88
CA LEU A 15 7.23 10.63 7.65
C LEU A 15 7.86 10.04 6.37
N THR A 16 9.03 9.42 6.46
CA THR A 16 9.75 8.76 5.34
C THR A 16 9.79 7.24 5.47
N ASP A 17 9.47 6.72 6.65
CA ASP A 17 9.38 5.30 6.99
C ASP A 17 7.94 4.84 6.73
N LEU A 18 7.69 4.41 5.50
CA LEU A 18 6.42 3.80 5.09
C LEU A 18 6.23 2.39 5.69
N GLY A 19 7.18 1.90 6.49
CA GLY A 19 7.18 0.55 7.05
C GLY A 19 6.70 0.45 8.49
N SER A 20 6.54 1.57 9.24
CA SER A 20 6.15 1.52 10.64
C SER A 20 5.38 2.77 11.13
N PRO A 21 4.10 2.62 11.53
CA PRO A 21 3.28 1.40 11.50
C PRO A 21 3.08 0.91 10.05
N ALA A 22 2.79 -0.39 9.89
CA ALA A 22 2.53 -0.98 8.58
C ALA A 22 1.48 -0.14 7.83
N LEU A 23 1.84 0.31 6.62
CA LEU A 23 0.96 1.13 5.80
C LEU A 23 -0.21 0.29 5.31
N ASP A 24 -1.43 0.79 5.52
CA ASP A 24 -2.64 0.20 4.94
C ASP A 24 -2.73 0.57 3.46
N TRP A 25 -2.18 -0.30 2.61
CA TRP A 25 -2.14 -0.09 1.15
C TRP A 25 -3.53 -0.14 0.52
N VAL A 26 -4.46 -0.89 1.11
CA VAL A 26 -5.86 -0.94 0.67
C VAL A 26 -6.54 0.41 0.88
N ALA A 27 -6.37 1.02 2.06
CA ALA A 27 -6.89 2.35 2.35
C ALA A 27 -6.25 3.41 1.44
N LEU A 28 -4.95 3.32 1.20
CA LEU A 28 -4.24 4.24 0.31
C LEU A 28 -4.78 4.17 -1.12
N ALA A 29 -4.90 2.97 -1.68
CA ALA A 29 -5.42 2.75 -3.03
C ALA A 29 -6.83 3.34 -3.19
N LYS A 30 -7.71 3.09 -2.21
CA LYS A 30 -9.07 3.65 -2.20
C LYS A 30 -9.06 5.18 -2.17
N GLY A 31 -8.13 5.79 -1.44
CA GLY A 31 -7.93 7.25 -1.44
C GLY A 31 -7.60 7.83 -2.82
N PHE A 32 -6.99 7.03 -3.70
CA PHE A 32 -6.71 7.38 -5.10
C PHE A 32 -7.80 6.92 -6.09
N GLY A 33 -8.94 6.43 -5.60
CA GLY A 33 -10.03 5.93 -6.45
C GLY A 33 -9.74 4.57 -7.10
N VAL A 34 -8.76 3.83 -6.58
CA VAL A 34 -8.41 2.48 -7.02
C VAL A 34 -9.08 1.49 -6.08
N ASP A 35 -9.90 0.57 -6.61
CA ASP A 35 -10.45 -0.51 -5.81
C ASP A 35 -9.33 -1.46 -5.37
N ALA A 36 -9.42 -1.97 -4.14
CA ALA A 36 -8.34 -2.74 -3.55
C ALA A 36 -8.81 -3.79 -2.54
N MET A 37 -8.03 -4.87 -2.41
CA MET A 37 -8.18 -5.89 -1.38
C MET A 37 -6.84 -6.40 -0.86
N GLN A 38 -6.85 -6.93 0.37
CA GLN A 38 -5.73 -7.66 0.96
C GLN A 38 -5.98 -9.16 0.82
N ALA A 39 -4.93 -9.91 0.50
CA ALA A 39 -4.90 -11.36 0.43
C ALA A 39 -3.84 -11.88 1.41
N THR A 40 -4.27 -12.75 2.33
CA THR A 40 -3.44 -13.42 3.33
C THR A 40 -3.18 -14.89 3.01
N THR A 41 -3.78 -15.38 1.92
CA THR A 41 -3.62 -16.73 1.41
C THR A 41 -3.41 -16.71 -0.10
N ILE A 42 -2.89 -17.82 -0.64
CA ILE A 42 -2.71 -17.99 -2.09
C ILE A 42 -4.06 -18.03 -2.80
N GLU A 43 -5.09 -18.60 -2.18
CA GLU A 43 -6.46 -18.66 -2.68
C GLU A 43 -7.08 -17.27 -2.79
N GLU A 44 -6.88 -16.42 -1.77
CA GLU A 44 -7.33 -15.02 -1.79
C GLU A 44 -6.59 -14.21 -2.85
N LEU A 45 -5.29 -14.44 -3.03
CA LEU A 45 -4.52 -13.78 -4.08
C LEU A 45 -5.04 -14.16 -5.47
N ARG A 46 -5.31 -15.45 -5.71
CA ARG A 46 -5.92 -15.92 -6.96
C ARG A 46 -7.25 -15.22 -7.21
N ALA A 47 -8.15 -15.21 -6.23
CA ALA A 47 -9.45 -14.57 -6.37
C ALA A 47 -9.32 -13.05 -6.63
N GLY A 48 -8.37 -12.39 -5.96
CA GLY A 48 -8.07 -10.97 -6.18
C GLY A 48 -7.55 -10.67 -7.58
N LEU A 49 -6.68 -11.53 -8.12
CA LEU A 49 -6.18 -11.40 -9.49
C LEU A 49 -7.30 -11.60 -10.52
N GLU A 50 -8.14 -12.62 -10.36
CA GLU A 50 -9.28 -12.87 -11.24
C GLU A 50 -10.25 -11.67 -11.24
N ARG A 51 -10.53 -11.12 -10.05
CA ARG A 51 -11.36 -9.92 -9.92
C ARG A 51 -10.72 -8.69 -10.56
N GLY A 52 -9.44 -8.45 -10.32
CA GLY A 52 -8.73 -7.31 -10.87
C GLY A 52 -8.69 -7.32 -12.39
N LEU A 53 -8.46 -8.50 -12.99
CA LEU A 53 -8.48 -8.68 -14.44
C LEU A 53 -9.88 -8.50 -15.07
N ALA A 54 -10.94 -8.77 -14.31
CA ALA A 54 -12.32 -8.58 -14.75
C ALA A 54 -12.86 -7.16 -14.50
N THR A 55 -12.17 -6.35 -13.71
CA THR A 55 -12.60 -4.99 -13.34
C THR A 55 -12.17 -4.00 -14.43
N GLU A 56 -13.07 -3.11 -14.83
CA GLU A 56 -12.73 -2.01 -15.72
C GLU A 56 -12.00 -0.91 -14.92
N GLY A 57 -10.69 -0.79 -15.14
CA GLY A 57 -9.83 0.16 -14.45
C GLY A 57 -8.84 -0.48 -13.49
N PRO A 58 -8.04 0.33 -12.78
CA PRO A 58 -7.02 -0.16 -11.89
C PRO A 58 -7.61 -0.88 -10.67
N PHE A 59 -6.97 -1.98 -10.27
CA PHE A 59 -7.31 -2.74 -9.06
C PHE A 59 -6.03 -3.15 -8.35
N LEU A 60 -5.96 -2.97 -7.02
CA LEU A 60 -4.80 -3.34 -6.21
C LEU A 60 -5.10 -4.60 -5.37
N VAL A 61 -4.16 -5.54 -5.38
CA VAL A 61 -4.14 -6.67 -4.45
C VAL A 61 -2.88 -6.57 -3.61
N GLU A 62 -3.04 -6.39 -2.31
CA GLU A 62 -1.95 -6.48 -1.34
C GLU A 62 -1.78 -7.94 -0.89
N ALA A 63 -0.62 -8.53 -1.10
CA ALA A 63 -0.34 -9.92 -0.73
C ALA A 63 0.50 -9.98 0.55
N LEU A 64 -0.08 -10.51 1.63
CA LEU A 64 0.56 -10.78 2.93
C LEU A 64 0.59 -12.30 3.18
N ILE A 65 1.44 -13.00 2.43
CA ILE A 65 1.48 -14.47 2.36
C ILE A 65 2.78 -15.00 2.96
#